data_AF-A0A7R9ME65-F1
#
_entry.id   AF-A0A7R9ME65-F1
#
_cell.length_a   1.000
_cell.length_b   1.000
_cell.length_c   1.000
_cell.angle_alpha   90.00
_cell.angle_beta   90.00
_cell.angle_gamma   90.00
#
_symmetry.space_group_name_H-M   'P 1'
#
loop_
_entity.id
_entity.type
_entity.pdbx_description
1 polymer ?
#
loop_
_entity_poly.entity_id
_entity_poly.type
_entity_poly.pdbx_seq_one_letter_code
_entity_poly.pdbx_strand_id
1 'polypeptide(L)'
;VENVWAHGRLIDPPSRSSAWRFGYKTKINYNDNELFCGGFTRQWKRNGGKCGICGDPYDGKRDNETPNGKYAKTLAITRTYISGQTIAAKVQLTANHNGFFVFKVCPAVNDSQEVTQQCLDRFALNVLDPQNSSDKYTVPSPKAETFTIDLKLPDGLACDRCVFQWTYTSANNWGKCDNGLSAVGCGPQETFRGCADVRILAHNNTLNETEMTTTPHYVVPDSDPNDETLNTIESKRVLTTTDSSYTPIKYNDNSKRVLTAAHPFYTPVEYNDIKRESGCKSTGIWRAVPNMDDWCRTNCALNYCPQSHCTCNHN
;
A
#
# COMPACT_ATOMS: atom_id res chain seq x y z
N VAL A 1 -19.82 -9.05 14.76
CA VAL A 1 -18.42 -8.91 14.32
C VAL A 1 -18.41 -7.73 13.36
N GLU A 2 -17.93 -6.56 13.81
CA GLU A 2 -17.77 -5.42 12.92
C GLU A 2 -16.68 -5.79 11.90
N ASN A 3 -17.04 -5.73 10.62
CA ASN A 3 -16.15 -6.03 9.51
C ASN A 3 -15.18 -4.86 9.34
N VAL A 4 -14.09 -4.86 10.08
CA VAL A 4 -12.93 -4.05 9.72
C VAL A 4 -12.29 -4.76 8.52
N TRP A 5 -12.22 -4.12 7.36
CA TRP A 5 -11.57 -4.66 6.17
C TRP A 5 -10.13 -4.18 6.13
N ALA A 6 -9.21 -5.08 5.76
CA ALA A 6 -7.83 -4.67 5.56
C ALA A 6 -7.77 -3.78 4.32
N HIS A 7 -6.74 -2.94 4.24
CA HIS A 7 -6.55 -2.07 3.09
C HIS A 7 -5.06 -1.86 2.88
N GLY A 8 -4.62 -2.04 1.65
CA GLY A 8 -3.22 -1.88 1.32
C GLY A 8 -2.96 -1.78 -0.17
N ARG A 9 -1.84 -1.16 -0.50
CA ARG A 9 -1.40 -0.91 -1.88
C ARG A 9 0.10 -1.08 -2.02
N LEU A 10 0.52 -1.58 -3.17
CA LEU A 10 1.92 -1.57 -3.58
C LEU A 10 2.26 -0.19 -4.14
N ILE A 11 3.20 0.50 -3.48
CA ILE A 11 3.62 1.87 -3.82
C ILE A 11 5.03 1.96 -4.40
N ASP A 12 5.88 0.95 -4.21
CA ASP A 12 7.17 0.84 -4.90
C ASP A 12 7.48 -0.62 -5.24
N PRO A 13 7.61 -1.01 -6.52
CA PRO A 13 7.25 -0.20 -7.69
C PRO A 13 5.76 0.20 -7.67
N PRO A 14 5.39 1.46 -7.99
CA PRO A 14 3.98 1.86 -7.99
C PRO A 14 3.11 0.92 -8.84
N SER A 15 2.06 0.35 -8.24
CA SER A 15 1.13 -0.52 -8.97
C SER A 15 0.31 0.26 -10.00
N ARG A 16 -0.31 -0.44 -10.96
CA ARG A 16 -1.20 0.15 -11.99
C ARG A 16 -2.30 1.04 -11.40
N SER A 17 -2.86 0.64 -10.25
CA SER A 17 -3.87 1.44 -9.54
C SER A 17 -3.27 2.60 -8.73
N SER A 18 -2.00 2.54 -8.33
CA SER A 18 -1.36 3.57 -7.49
C SER A 18 -0.42 4.51 -8.24
N ALA A 19 -0.04 4.20 -9.48
CA ALA A 19 0.96 4.94 -10.24
C ALA A 19 0.63 6.44 -10.39
N TRP A 20 -0.65 6.79 -10.51
CA TRP A 20 -1.10 8.19 -10.58
C TRP A 20 -0.67 9.02 -9.36
N ARG A 21 -0.54 8.41 -8.18
CA ARG A 21 -0.08 9.09 -6.96
C ARG A 21 1.37 9.54 -7.04
N PHE A 22 2.13 8.97 -7.97
CA PHE A 22 3.57 9.20 -8.15
C PHE A 22 3.87 9.94 -9.47
N GLY A 23 2.90 10.69 -9.99
CA GLY A 23 3.10 11.57 -11.16
C GLY A 23 3.02 10.86 -12.52
N TYR A 24 2.79 9.55 -12.56
CA TYR A 24 2.56 8.85 -13.82
C TYR A 24 1.21 9.26 -14.41
N LYS A 25 1.18 9.53 -15.73
CA LYS A 25 -0.03 9.86 -16.49
C LYS A 25 -0.93 8.63 -16.71
N THR A 26 -1.36 8.02 -15.63
CA THR A 26 -2.22 6.83 -15.58
C THR A 26 -3.61 7.19 -15.07
N LYS A 27 -4.58 6.31 -15.28
CA LYS A 27 -5.95 6.55 -14.83
C LYS A 27 -6.00 6.51 -13.29
N ILE A 28 -6.62 7.53 -12.71
CA ILE A 28 -6.78 7.65 -11.26
C ILE A 28 -7.69 6.53 -10.72
N ASN A 29 -7.20 5.84 -9.70
CA ASN A 29 -7.99 4.98 -8.82
C ASN A 29 -7.89 5.51 -7.39
N TYR A 30 -8.96 6.07 -6.84
CA TYR A 30 -8.97 6.55 -5.46
C TYR A 30 -9.01 5.39 -4.44
N ASN A 31 -9.51 4.23 -4.85
CA ASN A 31 -9.61 3.01 -4.07
C ASN A 31 -8.47 2.03 -4.41
N ASP A 32 -7.28 2.55 -4.71
CA ASP A 32 -6.11 1.76 -5.09
C ASP A 32 -5.54 0.89 -3.96
N ASN A 33 -6.07 1.04 -2.74
CA ASN A 33 -5.83 0.17 -1.59
C ASN A 33 -6.90 -0.92 -1.37
N GLU A 34 -7.88 -1.04 -2.27
CA GLU A 34 -9.00 -1.99 -2.21
C GLU A 34 -8.93 -3.02 -3.36
N LEU A 35 -7.75 -3.51 -3.71
CA LEU A 35 -7.59 -4.58 -4.71
C LEU A 35 -7.66 -5.98 -4.07
N PHE A 36 -8.74 -6.16 -3.31
CA PHE A 36 -9.09 -7.25 -2.40
C PHE A 36 -9.82 -8.45 -3.02
N CYS A 37 -9.58 -8.79 -4.28
CA CYS A 37 -10.19 -9.93 -4.97
C CYS A 37 -11.73 -9.88 -5.03
N GLY A 38 -12.32 -8.69 -4.89
CA GLY A 38 -13.76 -8.48 -4.80
C GLY A 38 -14.39 -8.76 -3.43
N GLY A 39 -13.58 -8.86 -2.38
CA GLY A 39 -13.98 -9.08 -1.00
C GLY A 39 -13.99 -10.54 -0.59
N PHE A 40 -13.80 -10.78 0.72
CA PHE A 40 -13.65 -12.11 1.32
C PHE A 40 -14.72 -13.13 0.89
N THR A 41 -16.00 -12.77 1.02
CA THR A 41 -17.12 -13.67 0.71
C THR A 41 -17.11 -14.07 -0.77
N ARG A 42 -16.87 -13.12 -1.67
CA ARG A 42 -16.83 -13.39 -3.10
C ARG A 42 -15.66 -14.30 -3.46
N GLN A 43 -14.48 -14.02 -2.92
CA GLN A 43 -13.29 -14.84 -3.14
C GLN A 43 -13.49 -16.28 -2.64
N TRP A 44 -13.87 -16.47 -1.37
CA TRP A 44 -13.81 -17.77 -0.73
C TRP A 44 -15.11 -18.58 -0.82
N LYS A 45 -16.27 -17.94 -0.78
CA LYS A 45 -17.56 -18.66 -0.81
C LYS A 45 -18.05 -18.90 -2.23
N ARG A 46 -17.75 -18.02 -3.18
CA ARG A 46 -18.17 -18.13 -4.58
C ARG A 46 -17.07 -18.63 -5.51
N ASN A 47 -15.86 -18.08 -5.37
CA ASN A 47 -14.76 -18.32 -6.32
C ASN A 47 -13.75 -19.37 -5.85
N GLY A 48 -14.02 -20.07 -4.74
CA GLY A 48 -13.15 -21.14 -4.24
C GLY A 48 -11.73 -20.68 -3.91
N GLY A 49 -11.59 -19.46 -3.37
CA GLY A 49 -10.31 -18.84 -3.03
C GLY A 49 -9.62 -18.13 -4.18
N LYS A 50 -10.13 -18.24 -5.41
CA LYS A 50 -9.52 -17.66 -6.60
C LYS A 50 -9.65 -16.13 -6.61
N CYS A 51 -8.58 -15.48 -7.08
CA CYS A 51 -8.46 -14.04 -7.23
C CYS A 51 -7.98 -13.70 -8.64
N GLY A 52 -8.24 -12.48 -9.11
CA GLY A 52 -7.60 -11.98 -10.32
C GLY A 52 -6.08 -11.86 -10.17
N ILE A 53 -5.37 -11.80 -11.30
CA ILE A 53 -3.91 -11.65 -11.31
C ILE A 53 -3.52 -10.36 -10.59
N CYS A 54 -4.27 -9.27 -10.83
CA CYS A 54 -3.96 -7.96 -10.28
C CYS A 54 -4.97 -7.46 -9.25
N GLY A 55 -5.63 -8.38 -8.53
CA GLY A 55 -6.45 -8.07 -7.36
C GLY A 55 -7.92 -7.77 -7.64
N ASP A 56 -8.32 -7.78 -8.92
CA ASP A 56 -9.72 -7.74 -9.31
C ASP A 56 -10.47 -9.04 -8.92
N PRO A 57 -11.81 -9.02 -8.85
CA PRO A 57 -12.58 -10.23 -8.59
C PRO A 57 -12.38 -11.29 -9.69
N TYR A 58 -12.22 -12.55 -9.29
CA TYR A 58 -11.93 -13.64 -10.23
C TYR A 58 -13.01 -13.83 -11.30
N ASP A 59 -14.28 -13.76 -10.91
CA ASP A 59 -15.47 -13.89 -11.76
C ASP A 59 -16.00 -12.51 -12.22
N GLY A 60 -15.17 -11.47 -12.15
CA GLY A 60 -15.54 -10.09 -12.47
C GLY A 60 -14.72 -9.49 -13.60
N LYS A 61 -15.04 -8.22 -13.90
CA LYS A 61 -14.25 -7.40 -14.81
C LYS A 61 -12.83 -7.23 -14.24
N ARG A 62 -11.82 -7.41 -15.09
CA ARG A 62 -10.40 -7.25 -14.74
C ARG A 62 -9.91 -5.86 -15.12
N ASP A 63 -10.18 -4.88 -14.26
CA ASP A 63 -9.85 -3.47 -14.53
C ASP A 63 -8.36 -3.16 -14.41
N ASN A 64 -7.59 -4.01 -13.71
CA ASN A 64 -6.15 -3.89 -13.52
C ASN A 64 -5.33 -4.79 -14.45
N GLU A 65 -5.95 -5.54 -15.37
CA GLU A 65 -5.27 -6.52 -16.23
C GLU A 65 -5.29 -6.12 -17.71
N THR A 66 -4.21 -6.40 -18.45
CA THR A 66 -4.15 -6.18 -19.90
C THR A 66 -5.05 -7.16 -20.66
N PRO A 67 -5.48 -6.82 -21.89
CA PRO A 67 -5.31 -5.54 -22.57
C PRO A 67 -6.40 -4.52 -22.25
N ASN A 68 -7.51 -4.95 -21.64
CA ASN A 68 -8.75 -4.17 -21.58
C ASN A 68 -8.99 -3.48 -20.23
N GLY A 69 -8.16 -3.76 -19.23
CA GLY A 69 -8.25 -3.15 -17.92
C GLY A 69 -8.04 -1.65 -17.99
N LYS A 70 -8.96 -0.87 -17.42
CA LYS A 70 -8.90 0.59 -17.46
C LYS A 70 -7.66 1.18 -16.77
N TYR A 71 -7.05 0.46 -15.82
CA TYR A 71 -5.81 0.84 -15.15
C TYR A 71 -4.57 0.23 -15.82
N ALA A 72 -4.76 -0.77 -16.69
CA ALA A 72 -3.69 -1.37 -17.49
C ALA A 72 -3.57 -0.77 -18.90
N LYS A 73 -4.59 -0.04 -19.39
CA LYS A 73 -4.61 0.51 -20.75
C LYS A 73 -3.53 1.57 -21.00
N THR A 74 -3.24 2.40 -20.01
CA THR A 74 -2.12 3.34 -20.06
C THR A 74 -0.92 2.72 -19.36
N LEU A 75 -0.30 1.74 -20.02
CA LEU A 75 0.87 1.05 -19.49
C LEU A 75 1.97 2.06 -19.15
N ALA A 76 2.52 1.94 -17.95
CA ALA A 76 3.63 2.74 -17.48
C ALA A 76 4.67 1.81 -16.87
N ILE A 77 5.90 1.85 -17.41
CA ILE A 77 7.04 1.21 -16.75
C ILE A 77 7.39 2.08 -15.54
N THR A 78 7.02 1.61 -14.34
CA THR A 78 7.15 2.41 -13.11
C THR A 78 8.52 2.28 -12.48
N ARG A 79 9.27 1.23 -12.78
CA ARG A 79 10.69 1.07 -12.41
C ARG A 79 11.47 0.33 -13.47
N THR A 80 12.77 0.59 -13.50
CA THR A 80 13.76 -0.19 -14.26
C THR A 80 14.78 -0.73 -13.28
N TYR A 81 15.05 -2.03 -13.37
CA TYR A 81 16.00 -2.74 -12.52
C TYR A 81 17.04 -3.45 -13.38
N ILE A 82 18.06 -4.00 -12.71
CA ILE A 82 19.06 -4.88 -13.31
C ILE A 82 18.78 -6.32 -12.86
N SER A 83 19.00 -7.28 -13.75
CA SER A 83 18.89 -8.71 -13.43
C SER A 83 19.74 -9.07 -12.20
N GLY A 84 19.18 -9.86 -11.28
CA GLY A 84 19.84 -10.17 -10.02
C GLY A 84 19.96 -9.01 -9.03
N GLN A 85 19.42 -7.82 -9.30
CA GLN A 85 19.50 -6.69 -8.37
C GLN A 85 18.73 -6.97 -7.07
N THR A 86 19.29 -6.56 -5.93
CA THR A 86 18.53 -6.38 -4.69
C THR A 86 17.76 -5.08 -4.75
N ILE A 87 16.44 -5.14 -4.58
CA ILE A 87 15.53 -4.00 -4.66
C ILE A 87 14.79 -3.82 -3.34
N ALA A 88 14.40 -2.58 -3.03
CA ALA A 88 13.54 -2.27 -1.89
C ALA A 88 12.10 -2.01 -2.36
N ALA A 89 11.21 -2.98 -2.18
CA ALA A 89 9.79 -2.82 -2.45
C ALA A 89 9.10 -2.13 -1.27
N LYS A 90 8.09 -1.29 -1.56
CA LYS A 90 7.32 -0.58 -0.54
C LYS A 90 5.83 -0.87 -0.65
N VAL A 91 5.26 -1.31 0.46
CA VAL A 91 3.83 -1.61 0.61
C VAL A 91 3.26 -0.72 1.69
N GLN A 92 2.20 0.02 1.37
CA GLN A 92 1.48 0.80 2.38
C GLN A 92 0.22 0.04 2.78
N LEU A 93 0.08 -0.26 4.08
CA LEU A 93 -1.18 -0.72 4.65
C LEU A 93 -1.87 0.46 5.32
N THR A 94 -3.04 0.86 4.82
CA THR A 94 -3.87 1.89 5.44
C THR A 94 -4.79 1.35 6.53
N ALA A 95 -5.11 0.06 6.46
CA ALA A 95 -5.71 -0.71 7.54
C ALA A 95 -4.97 -2.05 7.60
N ASN A 96 -4.19 -2.26 8.66
CA ASN A 96 -3.32 -3.41 8.78
C ASN A 96 -3.97 -4.52 9.63
N HIS A 97 -4.06 -5.71 9.04
CA HIS A 97 -4.73 -6.88 9.62
C HIS A 97 -3.74 -8.04 9.85
N ASN A 98 -2.47 -7.73 10.09
CA ASN A 98 -1.35 -8.68 10.21
C ASN A 98 -1.26 -9.60 8.98
N GLY A 99 -0.52 -10.72 9.08
CA GLY A 99 -0.39 -11.69 8.00
C GLY A 99 0.94 -11.51 7.26
N PHE A 100 0.94 -11.68 5.95
CA PHE A 100 2.20 -11.70 5.19
C PHE A 100 2.06 -11.21 3.75
N PHE A 101 3.18 -10.74 3.20
CA PHE A 101 3.33 -10.39 1.79
C PHE A 101 4.09 -11.48 1.02
N VAL A 102 3.72 -11.67 -0.23
CA VAL A 102 4.45 -12.48 -1.22
C VAL A 102 4.68 -11.63 -2.46
N PHE A 103 5.87 -11.73 -3.04
CA PHE A 103 6.27 -10.97 -4.22
C PHE A 103 6.67 -11.92 -5.34
N LYS A 104 6.24 -11.60 -6.56
CA LYS A 104 6.50 -12.40 -7.77
C LYS A 104 6.75 -11.46 -8.93
N VAL A 105 7.46 -11.94 -9.95
CA VAL A 105 7.64 -11.21 -11.20
C VAL A 105 7.39 -12.13 -12.37
N CYS A 106 6.91 -11.65 -13.52
CA CYS A 106 6.79 -12.48 -14.72
C CYS A 106 7.07 -11.63 -15.95
N PRO A 107 7.93 -12.07 -16.88
CA PRO A 107 8.06 -11.46 -18.19
C PRO A 107 6.73 -11.50 -18.94
N ALA A 108 6.25 -10.34 -19.37
CA ALA A 108 5.10 -10.31 -20.26
C ALA A 108 5.54 -10.70 -21.68
N VAL A 109 4.74 -11.53 -22.35
CA VAL A 109 5.01 -11.93 -23.75
C VAL A 109 4.69 -10.78 -24.71
N ASN A 110 3.62 -10.03 -24.43
CA ASN A 110 3.19 -8.85 -25.19
C ASN A 110 2.19 -8.04 -24.34
N ASP A 111 1.70 -6.92 -24.87
CA ASP A 111 0.74 -6.04 -24.19
C ASP A 111 -0.73 -6.45 -24.41
N SER A 112 -0.97 -7.43 -25.28
CA SER A 112 -2.30 -7.92 -25.64
C SER A 112 -2.81 -9.03 -24.70
N GLN A 113 -1.96 -9.51 -23.79
CA GLN A 113 -2.29 -10.58 -22.85
C GLN A 113 -1.71 -10.28 -21.46
N GLU A 114 -2.47 -10.62 -20.41
CA GLU A 114 -1.98 -10.56 -19.04
C GLU A 114 -1.12 -11.78 -18.71
N VAL A 115 -0.13 -11.60 -17.83
CA VAL A 115 0.65 -12.72 -17.32
C VAL A 115 -0.22 -13.74 -16.58
N THR A 116 0.20 -15.01 -16.57
CA THR A 116 -0.52 -16.06 -15.84
C THR A 116 0.05 -16.23 -14.43
N GLN A 117 -0.78 -16.74 -13.51
CA GLN A 117 -0.29 -17.11 -12.17
C GLN A 117 0.81 -18.17 -12.26
N GLN A 118 0.70 -19.11 -13.20
CA GLN A 118 1.75 -20.12 -13.45
C GLN A 118 3.09 -19.50 -13.81
N CYS A 119 3.13 -18.40 -14.58
CA CYS A 119 4.37 -17.71 -14.86
C CYS A 119 4.92 -17.01 -13.61
N LEU A 120 4.07 -16.27 -12.89
CA LEU A 120 4.45 -15.60 -11.66
C LEU A 120 5.01 -16.57 -10.61
N ASP A 121 4.42 -17.75 -10.50
CA ASP A 121 4.85 -18.78 -9.54
C ASP A 121 6.24 -19.37 -9.85
N ARG A 122 6.72 -19.26 -11.10
CA ARG A 122 8.08 -19.68 -11.48
C ARG A 122 9.17 -18.70 -11.03
N PHE A 123 8.79 -17.47 -10.71
CA PHE A 123 9.69 -16.36 -10.42
C PHE A 123 9.24 -15.64 -9.14
N ALA A 124 8.97 -16.42 -8.10
CA ALA A 124 8.78 -15.90 -6.76
C ALA A 124 10.07 -15.23 -6.26
N LEU A 125 9.94 -14.09 -5.60
CA LEU A 125 11.08 -13.32 -5.11
C LEU A 125 11.34 -13.68 -3.66
N ASN A 126 12.62 -13.85 -3.32
CA ASN A 126 13.04 -14.09 -1.95
C ASN A 126 13.08 -12.76 -1.18
N VAL A 127 12.49 -12.78 0.00
CA VAL A 127 12.63 -11.74 1.02
C VAL A 127 14.00 -11.90 1.66
N LEU A 128 14.79 -10.84 1.58
CA LEU A 128 16.10 -10.75 2.21
C LEU A 128 15.91 -10.30 3.66
N ASP A 129 15.77 -11.27 4.54
CA ASP A 129 15.80 -11.05 5.99
C ASP A 129 17.13 -11.62 6.53
N PRO A 130 17.94 -10.83 7.27
CA PRO A 130 19.18 -11.29 7.89
C PRO A 130 19.02 -12.50 8.80
N GLN A 131 17.84 -12.72 9.38
CA GLN A 131 17.59 -13.80 10.34
C GLN A 131 17.02 -15.05 9.68
N ASN A 132 16.17 -14.91 8.65
CA ASN A 132 15.58 -16.04 7.95
C ASN A 132 15.01 -15.64 6.58
N SER A 133 15.77 -15.88 5.51
CA SER A 133 15.27 -15.66 4.14
C SER A 133 14.09 -16.58 3.83
N SER A 134 13.03 -16.02 3.25
CA SER A 134 11.74 -16.67 3.05
C SER A 134 11.08 -16.15 1.76
N ASP A 135 10.09 -16.88 1.23
CA ASP A 135 9.21 -16.41 0.14
C ASP A 135 8.10 -15.47 0.66
N LYS A 136 7.97 -15.36 1.99
CA LYS A 136 6.98 -14.55 2.70
C LYS A 136 7.63 -13.52 3.62
N TYR A 137 7.15 -12.28 3.53
CA TYR A 137 7.44 -11.24 4.51
C TYR A 137 6.30 -11.18 5.53
N THR A 138 6.54 -11.63 6.76
CA THR A 138 5.56 -11.53 7.86
C THR A 138 5.46 -10.08 8.32
N VAL A 139 4.25 -9.53 8.36
CA VAL A 139 4.02 -8.15 8.80
C VAL A 139 4.41 -8.04 10.29
N PRO A 140 5.43 -7.23 10.65
CA PRO A 140 6.03 -7.26 12.00
C PRO A 140 5.26 -6.46 13.05
N SER A 141 4.30 -5.65 12.63
CA SER A 141 3.59 -4.67 13.45
C SER A 141 2.14 -4.58 12.99
N PRO A 142 1.16 -4.39 13.88
CA PRO A 142 -0.24 -4.20 13.51
C PRO A 142 -0.54 -2.75 13.08
N LYS A 143 0.44 -1.84 13.06
CA LYS A 143 0.22 -0.43 12.72
C LYS A 143 -0.07 -0.25 11.23
N ALA A 144 -0.91 0.73 10.91
CA ALA A 144 -1.04 1.22 9.55
C ALA A 144 0.20 2.06 9.20
N GLU A 145 1.05 1.54 8.33
CA GLU A 145 2.32 2.16 7.95
C GLU A 145 2.78 1.69 6.57
N THR A 146 3.91 2.23 6.13
CA THR A 146 4.62 1.77 4.93
C THR A 146 5.72 0.81 5.34
N PHE A 147 5.61 -0.43 4.87
CA PHE A 147 6.63 -1.46 5.03
C PHE A 147 7.60 -1.40 3.86
N THR A 148 8.89 -1.45 4.15
CA THR A 148 9.97 -1.58 3.15
C THR A 148 10.53 -2.99 3.24
N ILE A 149 10.62 -3.67 2.11
CA ILE A 149 10.99 -5.08 2.01
C ILE A 149 12.10 -5.21 0.98
N ASP A 150 13.26 -5.72 1.40
CA ASP A 150 14.36 -6.02 0.50
C ASP A 150 14.11 -7.36 -0.20
N LEU A 151 14.16 -7.35 -1.52
CA LEU A 151 13.88 -8.50 -2.39
C LEU A 151 15.04 -8.71 -3.35
N LYS A 152 15.38 -9.98 -3.60
CA LYS A 152 16.32 -10.35 -4.65
C LYS A 152 15.57 -10.67 -5.95
N LEU A 153 15.85 -9.92 -7.02
CA LEU A 153 15.36 -10.27 -8.35
C LEU A 153 16.06 -11.54 -8.87
N PRO A 154 15.40 -12.36 -9.71
CA PRO A 154 16.00 -13.58 -10.23
C PRO A 154 17.19 -13.28 -11.14
N ASP A 155 18.27 -14.03 -10.96
CA ASP A 155 19.44 -13.94 -11.83
C ASP A 155 19.08 -14.41 -13.25
N GLY A 156 19.63 -13.72 -14.25
CA GLY A 156 19.38 -14.02 -15.67
C GLY A 156 18.00 -13.63 -16.20
N LEU A 157 17.10 -13.12 -15.35
CA LEU A 157 15.81 -12.59 -15.80
C LEU A 157 15.99 -11.19 -16.41
N ALA A 158 15.55 -11.01 -17.65
CA ALA A 158 15.48 -9.72 -18.33
C ALA A 158 14.17 -9.62 -19.13
N CYS A 159 13.60 -8.41 -19.23
CA CYS A 159 12.32 -8.16 -19.86
C CYS A 159 12.13 -6.66 -20.13
N ASP A 160 11.61 -6.30 -21.31
CA ASP A 160 11.20 -4.92 -21.62
C ASP A 160 9.98 -4.49 -20.80
N ARG A 161 9.09 -5.46 -20.53
CA ARG A 161 7.98 -5.37 -19.58
C ARG A 161 7.87 -6.67 -18.79
N CYS A 162 7.99 -6.55 -17.47
CA CYS A 162 7.64 -7.56 -16.50
C CYS A 162 6.45 -7.07 -15.66
N VAL A 163 5.61 -8.00 -15.24
CA VAL A 163 4.58 -7.74 -14.24
C VAL A 163 5.11 -8.16 -12.88
N PHE A 164 5.31 -7.18 -12.00
CA PHE A 164 5.65 -7.37 -10.60
C PHE A 164 4.35 -7.46 -9.79
N GLN A 165 4.08 -8.62 -9.17
CA GLN A 165 2.90 -8.87 -8.36
C GLN A 165 3.27 -8.85 -6.88
N TRP A 166 2.63 -7.97 -6.13
CA TRP A 166 2.51 -8.07 -4.68
C TRP A 166 1.19 -8.77 -4.33
N THR A 167 1.24 -9.70 -3.39
CA THR A 167 0.07 -10.30 -2.75
C THR A 167 0.17 -10.09 -1.25
N TYR A 168 -0.90 -9.63 -0.62
CA TYR A 168 -1.06 -9.59 0.82
C TYR A 168 -2.19 -10.52 1.25
N THR A 169 -1.88 -11.43 2.16
CA THR A 169 -2.87 -12.28 2.83
C THR A 169 -2.97 -11.80 4.28
N SER A 170 -4.14 -11.30 4.67
CA SER A 170 -4.39 -10.84 6.05
C SER A 170 -4.39 -12.00 7.04
N ALA A 171 -4.44 -11.72 8.34
CA ALA A 171 -4.47 -12.75 9.37
C ALA A 171 -5.41 -12.41 10.54
N ASN A 172 -6.60 -11.89 10.25
CA ASN A 172 -7.57 -11.47 11.25
C ASN A 172 -8.79 -12.40 11.36
N ASN A 173 -8.99 -13.33 10.43
CA ASN A 173 -10.10 -14.29 10.51
C ASN A 173 -9.70 -15.52 11.33
N TRP A 174 -10.66 -16.06 12.07
CA TRP A 174 -10.53 -17.37 12.71
C TRP A 174 -10.80 -18.50 11.71
N GLY A 175 -9.95 -19.52 11.70
CA GLY A 175 -10.14 -20.68 10.84
C GLY A 175 -9.32 -21.89 11.27
N LYS A 176 -9.48 -22.99 10.51
CA LYS A 176 -8.76 -24.24 10.75
C LYS A 176 -7.35 -24.16 10.17
N CYS A 177 -6.35 -24.48 10.98
CA CYS A 177 -4.94 -24.57 10.61
C CYS A 177 -4.62 -25.96 10.03
N ASP A 178 -3.47 -26.10 9.37
CA ASP A 178 -3.04 -27.36 8.75
C ASP A 178 -2.82 -28.49 9.77
N ASN A 179 -2.42 -28.14 11.00
CA ASN A 179 -2.29 -29.09 12.11
C ASN A 179 -3.63 -29.55 12.69
N GLY A 180 -4.76 -29.14 12.09
CA GLY A 180 -6.10 -29.52 12.50
C GLY A 180 -6.70 -28.65 13.62
N LEU A 181 -5.90 -27.81 14.28
CA LEU A 181 -6.37 -26.85 15.29
C LEU A 181 -7.07 -25.67 14.62
N SER A 182 -7.65 -24.77 15.42
CA SER A 182 -8.19 -23.50 14.91
C SER A 182 -7.57 -22.33 15.65
N ALA A 183 -7.27 -21.26 14.90
CA ALA A 183 -6.68 -20.04 15.43
C ALA A 183 -7.00 -18.85 14.51
N VAL A 184 -6.77 -17.63 15.04
CA VAL A 184 -6.75 -16.40 14.22
C VAL A 184 -5.60 -16.49 13.22
N GLY A 185 -5.86 -16.08 11.97
CA GLY A 185 -4.90 -16.14 10.87
C GLY A 185 -4.86 -17.46 10.12
N CYS A 186 -5.57 -18.49 10.60
CA CYS A 186 -5.67 -19.77 9.93
C CYS A 186 -6.87 -19.86 8.99
N GLY A 187 -6.80 -20.78 8.02
CA GLY A 187 -7.84 -20.97 7.02
C GLY A 187 -7.98 -19.79 6.06
N PRO A 188 -9.15 -19.62 5.41
CA PRO A 188 -9.41 -18.52 4.49
C PRO A 188 -9.20 -17.14 5.12
N GLN A 189 -8.39 -16.30 4.47
CA GLN A 189 -8.12 -14.90 4.86
C GLN A 189 -8.39 -13.95 3.70
N GLU A 190 -8.59 -12.66 3.98
CA GLU A 190 -8.73 -11.66 2.92
C GLU A 190 -7.42 -11.54 2.13
N THR A 191 -7.52 -11.35 0.82
CA THR A 191 -6.36 -11.28 -0.07
C THR A 191 -6.41 -10.01 -0.89
N PHE A 192 -5.28 -9.30 -0.94
CA PHE A 192 -5.06 -8.11 -1.76
C PHE A 192 -3.97 -8.39 -2.76
N ARG A 193 -4.07 -7.83 -3.97
CA ARG A 193 -2.98 -7.88 -4.94
C ARG A 193 -2.77 -6.54 -5.62
N GLY A 194 -1.53 -6.25 -5.96
CA GLY A 194 -1.18 -5.11 -6.81
C GLY A 194 -0.16 -5.55 -7.85
N CYS A 195 -0.39 -5.18 -9.11
CA CYS A 195 0.56 -5.40 -10.20
C CYS A 195 1.21 -4.07 -10.59
N ALA A 196 2.52 -4.06 -10.76
CA ALA A 196 3.27 -2.96 -11.38
C ALA A 196 3.94 -3.47 -12.66
N ASP A 197 3.98 -2.64 -13.70
CA ASP A 197 4.77 -2.94 -14.89
C ASP A 197 6.18 -2.35 -14.70
N VAL A 198 7.20 -3.20 -14.79
CA VAL A 198 8.61 -2.83 -14.58
C VAL A 198 9.47 -3.34 -15.73
N ARG A 199 10.67 -2.80 -15.87
CA ARG A 199 11.68 -3.28 -16.81
C ARG A 199 12.83 -3.91 -16.04
N ILE A 200 13.38 -5.01 -16.55
CA ILE A 200 14.58 -5.63 -16.00
C ILE A 200 15.59 -5.75 -17.12
N LEU A 201 16.70 -5.01 -16.99
CA LEU A 201 17.81 -5.06 -17.93
C LEU A 201 18.68 -6.28 -17.65
N ALA A 202 19.24 -6.88 -18.69
CA ALA A 202 20.24 -7.93 -18.52
C ALA A 202 21.44 -7.40 -17.72
N HIS A 203 22.02 -8.23 -16.87
CA HIS A 203 23.25 -7.92 -16.18
C HIS A 203 24.42 -7.99 -17.18
N ASN A 204 24.64 -6.92 -17.93
CA ASN A 204 25.81 -6.82 -18.80
C ASN A 204 27.03 -6.51 -17.92
N ASN A 205 27.98 -7.44 -17.82
CA ASN A 205 29.29 -7.25 -17.16
C ASN A 205 30.18 -6.18 -17.84
N THR A 206 29.62 -5.31 -18.70
CA THR A 206 30.36 -4.38 -19.56
C THR A 206 29.82 -2.95 -19.58
N LEU A 207 28.87 -2.57 -18.69
CA LEU A 207 28.48 -1.17 -18.58
C LEU A 207 29.22 -0.51 -17.41
N ASN A 208 30.10 0.44 -17.76
CA ASN A 208 30.76 1.35 -16.84
C ASN A 208 29.71 2.04 -15.95
N GLU A 209 30.06 2.19 -14.69
CA GLU A 209 29.29 2.68 -13.53
C GLU A 209 28.82 4.16 -13.64
N THR A 210 28.61 4.68 -14.84
CA THR A 210 28.37 6.12 -15.09
C THR A 210 26.92 6.46 -15.42
N GLU A 211 26.03 5.49 -15.62
CA GLU A 211 24.59 5.73 -15.87
C GLU A 211 23.66 5.37 -14.70
N MET A 212 24.20 5.00 -13.53
CA MET A 212 23.41 4.55 -12.38
C MET A 212 22.92 5.66 -11.42
N THR A 213 22.90 6.92 -11.87
CA THR A 213 22.32 8.04 -11.12
C THR A 213 21.64 9.05 -12.05
N THR A 214 20.47 8.70 -12.57
CA THR A 214 19.46 9.71 -12.91
C THR A 214 18.18 9.41 -12.14
N THR A 215 18.17 9.79 -10.86
CA THR A 215 16.92 10.22 -10.25
C THR A 215 16.34 11.33 -11.13
N PRO A 216 15.07 11.26 -11.56
CA PRO A 216 14.46 12.39 -12.24
C PRO A 216 14.50 13.58 -11.28
N HIS A 217 15.31 14.58 -11.63
CA HIS A 217 15.24 15.89 -11.00
C HIS A 217 13.81 16.38 -11.18
N TYR A 218 13.11 16.54 -10.06
CA TYR A 218 11.85 17.25 -9.99
C TYR A 218 12.10 18.66 -10.52
N VAL A 219 11.67 18.94 -11.75
CA VAL A 219 11.54 20.32 -12.22
C VAL A 219 10.27 20.84 -11.56
N VAL A 220 10.43 21.58 -10.47
CA VAL A 220 9.35 22.42 -9.94
C VAL A 220 9.04 23.44 -11.04
N PRO A 221 7.80 23.52 -11.56
CA PRO A 221 7.42 24.56 -12.50
C PRO A 221 7.60 25.93 -11.84
N ASP A 222 8.20 26.86 -12.58
CA ASP A 222 8.40 28.26 -12.19
C ASP A 222 7.17 28.83 -11.47
N SER A 223 7.39 29.35 -10.27
CA SER A 223 6.40 30.11 -9.53
C SER A 223 6.08 31.40 -10.28
N ASP A 224 4.78 31.62 -10.49
CA ASP A 224 4.14 32.83 -10.99
C ASP A 224 4.78 34.12 -10.41
N PRO A 225 5.13 35.15 -11.21
CA PRO A 225 5.87 36.34 -10.75
C PRO A 225 5.15 37.27 -9.75
N ASN A 226 4.00 36.90 -9.21
CA ASN A 226 3.13 37.83 -8.44
C ASN A 226 2.85 37.43 -6.98
N ASP A 227 3.59 36.49 -6.38
CA ASP A 227 3.43 36.21 -4.95
C ASP A 227 4.49 36.94 -4.11
N GLU A 228 4.22 38.20 -3.80
CA GLU A 228 4.91 38.93 -2.75
C GLU A 228 4.51 38.34 -1.38
N THR A 229 5.29 37.41 -0.84
CA THR A 229 5.58 37.41 0.61
C THR A 229 6.79 36.53 0.99
N LEU A 230 7.77 37.20 1.60
CA LEU A 230 8.68 36.70 2.64
C LEU A 230 9.91 35.86 2.22
N ASN A 231 10.85 36.61 1.66
CA ASN A 231 12.26 36.72 2.06
C ASN A 231 12.79 35.92 3.29
N THR A 232 14.06 35.51 3.11
CA THR A 232 15.15 35.18 4.06
C THR A 232 14.98 33.88 4.84
N ILE A 233 15.90 32.90 4.80
CA ILE A 233 17.32 32.99 5.18
C ILE A 233 18.18 31.94 4.44
N GLU A 234 19.41 32.35 4.14
CA GLU A 234 20.49 31.68 3.45
C GLU A 234 20.91 30.30 3.99
N SER A 235 21.39 29.51 3.03
CA SER A 235 22.20 28.30 3.16
C SER A 235 23.49 28.55 3.94
N LYS A 236 23.67 27.85 5.07
CA LYS A 236 25.00 27.61 5.65
C LYS A 236 25.36 26.13 5.55
N ARG A 237 26.34 25.90 4.69
CA ARG A 237 27.17 24.70 4.54
C ARG A 237 27.78 24.34 5.91
N VAL A 238 27.57 23.11 6.39
CA VAL A 238 28.27 22.59 7.58
C VAL A 238 29.15 21.42 7.17
N LEU A 239 30.45 21.62 7.39
CA LEU A 239 31.53 20.67 7.27
C LEU A 239 31.48 19.62 8.39
N THR A 240 31.93 18.42 8.06
CA THR A 240 32.19 17.29 8.97
C THR A 240 33.25 17.61 10.01
N THR A 241 32.99 17.27 11.28
CA THR A 241 34.01 16.91 12.27
C THR A 241 33.48 15.85 13.23
N THR A 242 34.29 14.82 13.41
CA THR A 242 34.27 13.78 14.45
C THR A 242 34.28 14.38 15.87
N ASP A 243 33.50 13.83 16.81
CA ASP A 243 34.01 13.04 17.95
C ASP A 243 32.90 12.73 18.99
N SER A 244 33.16 11.63 19.68
CA SER A 244 32.50 10.92 20.76
C SER A 244 31.94 11.76 21.92
N SER A 245 30.73 11.39 22.37
CA SER A 245 30.41 10.99 23.76
C SER A 245 28.95 11.31 24.11
N TYR A 246 28.09 10.29 24.22
CA TYR A 246 26.83 10.42 24.97
C TYR A 246 26.58 9.15 25.80
N THR A 247 26.41 9.39 27.09
CA THR A 247 26.04 8.42 28.13
C THR A 247 24.55 8.08 28.07
N PRO A 248 24.13 6.85 28.43
CA PRO A 248 22.73 6.44 28.34
C PRO A 248 21.95 6.87 29.57
N ILE A 249 20.84 7.59 29.35
CA ILE A 249 19.84 7.91 30.37
C ILE A 249 18.95 6.68 30.58
N LYS A 250 18.99 6.12 31.80
CA LYS A 250 18.07 5.08 32.28
C LYS A 250 16.70 5.71 32.55
N TYR A 251 15.63 5.14 32.02
CA TYR A 251 14.28 5.35 32.54
C TYR A 251 13.74 4.05 33.11
N ASN A 252 13.33 4.14 34.37
CA ASN A 252 12.87 3.05 35.20
C ASN A 252 11.35 2.91 35.09
N ASP A 253 10.90 1.66 35.17
CA ASP A 253 9.53 1.19 35.25
C ASP A 253 8.87 1.64 36.57
N ASN A 254 7.61 2.09 36.50
CA ASN A 254 6.59 1.87 37.53
C ASN A 254 5.29 2.61 37.19
N SER A 255 4.30 1.89 36.66
CA SER A 255 2.90 2.08 37.11
C SER A 255 2.06 0.82 36.89
N LYS A 256 1.93 0.04 37.95
CA LYS A 256 0.82 -0.90 38.12
C LYS A 256 -0.47 -0.09 38.31
N ARG A 257 -1.50 -0.35 37.50
CA ARG A 257 -2.90 -0.18 37.93
C ARG A 257 -3.73 -1.36 37.43
N VAL A 258 -4.20 -2.13 38.40
CA VAL A 258 -5.27 -3.13 38.32
C VAL A 258 -6.59 -2.37 38.15
N LEU A 259 -7.41 -2.74 37.16
CA LEU A 259 -8.84 -2.44 37.16
C LEU A 259 -9.63 -3.65 36.64
N THR A 260 -10.35 -4.26 37.57
CA THR A 260 -11.36 -5.29 37.39
C THR A 260 -12.72 -4.67 37.03
N ALA A 261 -13.45 -5.36 36.14
CA ALA A 261 -14.92 -5.47 36.02
C ALA A 261 -15.78 -4.21 35.78
N ALA A 262 -16.46 -4.20 34.62
CA ALA A 262 -17.93 -4.30 34.45
C ALA A 262 -18.39 -3.52 33.20
N HIS A 263 -19.13 -4.20 32.32
CA HIS A 263 -19.74 -3.63 31.13
C HIS A 263 -21.00 -2.85 31.50
N PRO A 264 -21.19 -1.61 31.03
CA PRO A 264 -22.53 -1.02 30.95
C PRO A 264 -23.20 -1.47 29.64
N PHE A 265 -24.37 -2.06 29.79
CA PHE A 265 -25.32 -2.34 28.72
C PHE A 265 -25.69 -1.04 27.98
N TYR A 266 -25.55 -1.01 26.65
CA TYR A 266 -26.14 0.04 25.82
C TYR A 266 -27.36 -0.52 25.09
N THR A 267 -28.52 0.06 25.39
CA THR A 267 -29.78 -0.10 24.66
C THR A 267 -29.73 0.64 23.32
N PRO A 268 -30.46 0.20 22.29
CA PRO A 268 -30.50 0.88 21.00
C PRO A 268 -31.28 2.19 21.12
N VAL A 269 -30.69 3.31 20.67
CA VAL A 269 -31.41 4.58 20.52
C VAL A 269 -32.00 4.63 19.10
N GLU A 270 -33.29 4.94 19.05
CA GLU A 270 -34.09 5.05 17.83
C GLU A 270 -33.58 6.15 16.88
N TYR A 271 -33.72 5.84 15.59
CA TYR A 271 -33.52 6.75 14.47
C TYR A 271 -34.65 7.78 14.44
N ASN A 272 -34.39 9.00 14.94
CA ASN A 272 -34.93 10.29 14.45
C ASN A 272 -34.67 11.39 15.49
N ASP A 273 -33.61 12.18 15.30
CA ASP A 273 -33.71 13.63 15.21
C ASP A 273 -32.31 14.24 15.02
N ILE A 274 -32.12 14.82 13.83
CA ILE A 274 -30.93 15.56 13.46
C ILE A 274 -30.92 16.87 14.26
N LYS A 275 -30.12 16.94 15.33
CA LYS A 275 -29.52 18.24 15.66
C LYS A 275 -28.44 18.52 14.62
N ARG A 276 -28.78 19.42 13.68
CA ARG A 276 -27.80 20.08 12.80
C ARG A 276 -26.90 20.96 13.67
N GLU A 277 -25.92 20.36 14.34
CA GLU A 277 -24.80 21.13 14.86
C GLU A 277 -23.77 21.31 13.74
N SER A 278 -23.82 22.53 13.23
CA SER A 278 -23.02 23.10 12.16
C SER A 278 -21.57 23.26 12.60
N GLY A 279 -20.74 22.25 12.35
CA GLY A 279 -19.29 22.34 12.58
C GLY A 279 -18.46 21.79 11.44
N CYS A 280 -18.85 20.62 10.90
CA CYS A 280 -18.02 19.85 9.97
C CYS A 280 -18.55 19.83 8.54
N LYS A 281 -17.74 20.30 7.61
CA LYS A 281 -18.03 20.32 6.17
C LYS A 281 -16.77 20.14 5.34
N SER A 282 -16.92 19.75 4.09
CA SER A 282 -15.79 19.62 3.17
C SER A 282 -15.09 20.97 2.91
N THR A 283 -13.77 20.93 2.68
CA THR A 283 -12.95 22.13 2.41
C THR A 283 -12.14 22.02 1.12
N GLY A 284 -11.63 23.15 0.64
CA GLY A 284 -10.79 23.21 -0.55
C GLY A 284 -11.44 22.58 -1.77
N ILE A 285 -10.71 21.67 -2.41
CA ILE A 285 -11.13 20.90 -3.61
C ILE A 285 -12.25 19.89 -3.31
N TRP A 286 -12.42 19.50 -2.05
CA TRP A 286 -13.37 18.45 -1.64
C TRP A 286 -14.82 18.92 -1.64
N ARG A 287 -15.06 20.24 -1.73
CA ARG A 287 -16.41 20.83 -1.90
C ARG A 287 -17.09 20.42 -3.20
N ALA A 288 -16.31 20.04 -4.22
CA ALA A 288 -16.82 19.63 -5.52
C ALA A 288 -17.11 18.12 -5.61
N VAL A 289 -16.76 17.34 -4.59
CA VAL A 289 -16.93 15.89 -4.59
C VAL A 289 -18.28 15.52 -3.96
N PRO A 290 -19.15 14.79 -4.67
CA PRO A 290 -20.45 14.39 -4.14
C PRO A 290 -20.33 13.67 -2.79
N ASN A 291 -21.23 14.02 -1.86
CA ASN A 291 -21.34 13.44 -0.51
C ASN A 291 -20.14 13.67 0.43
N MET A 292 -19.18 14.54 0.09
CA MET A 292 -18.06 14.85 1.01
C MET A 292 -18.50 15.56 2.28
N ASP A 293 -19.57 16.34 2.22
CA ASP A 293 -20.12 16.98 3.42
C ASP A 293 -20.72 15.95 4.39
N ASP A 294 -21.37 14.90 3.89
CA ASP A 294 -21.84 13.79 4.73
C ASP A 294 -20.67 13.01 5.32
N TRP A 295 -19.66 12.71 4.50
CA TRP A 295 -18.45 12.06 4.97
C TRP A 295 -17.75 12.85 6.07
N CYS A 296 -17.63 14.18 5.92
CA CYS A 296 -17.05 15.04 6.97
C CYS A 296 -17.89 15.05 8.26
N ARG A 297 -19.23 15.08 8.16
CA ARG A 297 -20.11 14.99 9.33
C ARG A 297 -19.95 13.67 10.07
N THR A 298 -19.94 12.55 9.35
CA THR A 298 -19.80 11.22 9.95
C THR A 298 -18.45 11.05 10.64
N ASN A 299 -17.35 11.46 10.00
CA ASN A 299 -16.02 11.33 10.60
C ASN A 299 -15.85 12.22 11.83
N CYS A 300 -16.40 13.45 11.79
CA CYS A 300 -16.39 14.32 12.95
C CYS A 300 -17.16 13.76 14.15
N ALA A 301 -18.32 13.14 13.93
CA ALA A 301 -19.09 12.48 14.99
C ALA A 301 -18.30 11.33 15.66
N LEU A 302 -17.26 10.82 15.00
CA LEU A 302 -16.33 9.81 15.50
C LEU A 302 -15.04 10.42 16.07
N ASN A 303 -15.03 11.72 16.39
CA ASN A 303 -13.86 12.48 16.85
C ASN A 303 -12.66 12.46 15.88
N TYR A 304 -12.92 12.25 14.58
CA TYR A 304 -11.89 12.28 13.53
C TYR A 304 -12.19 13.39 12.53
N CYS A 305 -11.42 14.47 12.57
CA CYS A 305 -11.51 15.58 11.62
C CYS A 305 -10.19 15.74 10.84
N PRO A 306 -10.10 15.21 9.62
CA PRO A 306 -8.96 15.48 8.77
C PRO A 306 -9.06 16.90 8.17
N GLN A 307 -8.25 17.83 8.67
CA GLN A 307 -8.26 19.25 8.24
C GLN A 307 -7.98 19.46 6.74
N SER A 308 -7.35 18.48 6.07
CA SER A 308 -7.11 18.49 4.62
C SER A 308 -8.38 18.25 3.79
N HIS A 309 -9.41 17.64 4.37
CA HIS A 309 -10.65 17.28 3.68
C HIS A 309 -11.87 17.99 4.28
N CYS A 310 -11.82 18.31 5.58
CA CYS A 310 -12.91 18.90 6.34
C CYS A 310 -12.47 20.16 7.08
N THR A 311 -13.33 21.18 7.10
CA THR A 311 -13.28 22.25 8.09
C THR A 311 -14.19 21.86 9.25
N CYS A 312 -13.67 21.94 10.48
CA CYS A 312 -14.37 21.49 11.68
C CYS A 312 -14.32 22.59 12.75
N ASN A 313 -15.46 23.24 13.01
CA ASN A 313 -15.64 24.06 14.19
C ASN A 313 -16.25 23.18 15.28
N HIS A 314 -15.45 22.84 16.29
CA HIS A 314 -15.95 22.28 17.54
C HIS A 314 -16.32 23.48 18.43
N ASN A 315 -17.61 23.83 18.49
CA ASN A 315 -18.12 24.71 19.54
C ASN A 315 -18.64 23.85 20.68
#